data_AF-A0A7V9DCU1-F1
#
_entry.id   AF-A0A7V9DCU1-F1
#
_cell.length_a   1.000
_cell.length_b   1.000
_cell.length_c   1.000
_cell.angle_alpha   90.00
_cell.angle_beta   90.00
_cell.angle_gamma   90.00
#
_symmetry.space_group_name_H-M   'P 1'
#
loop_
_entity.id
_entity.type
_entity.pdbx_description
1 polymer ?
#
loop_
_entity_poly.entity_id
_entity_poly.type
_entity_poly.pdbx_seq_one_letter_code
_entity_poly.pdbx_strand_id
1 'polypeptide(L)'
;MKNITQNSLFRFLLIATFISTAAALGFGQENRGGGRLAGTWDATVTIRNCATGDAIRSFASIGTFIDGGTFIGSTSGLAQSLRTPEHGVWRHVGNNVYLMRFKTFNFDAAGNAVGYQVVAHTLALSKDANQYFSEGSVQFYMLDGTPIMQGCSDATGSRFGLD
;
A
#
# COMPACT_ATOMS: atom_id res chain seq x y z
N MET A 1 61.02 -18.54 60.35
CA MET A 1 62.03 -18.37 59.28
C MET A 1 61.32 -17.83 58.05
N LYS A 2 61.76 -16.66 57.54
CA LYS A 2 61.74 -16.10 56.17
C LYS A 2 60.83 -16.81 55.13
N ASN A 3 60.08 -16.21 54.20
CA ASN A 3 59.95 -14.87 53.59
C ASN A 3 58.74 -14.96 52.60
N ILE A 4 57.90 -13.92 52.40
CA ILE A 4 57.79 -13.04 51.19
C ILE A 4 57.53 -13.85 49.87
N THR A 5 56.45 -13.65 49.07
CA THR A 5 56.13 -12.46 48.24
C THR A 5 54.68 -12.47 47.67
N GLN A 6 54.13 -11.27 47.45
CA GLN A 6 52.91 -10.89 46.71
C GLN A 6 53.03 -10.96 45.16
N ASN A 7 51.89 -10.73 44.48
CA ASN A 7 51.61 -10.45 43.05
C ASN A 7 51.37 -11.69 42.17
N SER A 8 50.39 -11.74 41.25
CA SER A 8 49.82 -10.67 40.44
C SER A 8 48.40 -11.04 39.94
N LEU A 9 47.57 -10.01 39.80
CA LEU A 9 46.24 -10.00 39.21
C LEU A 9 46.27 -10.33 37.71
N PHE A 10 45.43 -11.25 37.24
CA PHE A 10 44.98 -11.30 35.84
C PHE A 10 43.48 -11.64 35.80
N ARG A 11 42.64 -10.60 35.73
CA ARG A 11 41.21 -10.72 35.45
C ARG A 11 41.03 -10.77 33.92
N PHE A 12 40.72 -11.94 33.38
CA PHE A 12 40.23 -12.07 32.00
C PHE A 12 38.72 -11.85 31.99
N LEU A 13 38.29 -10.74 31.40
CA LEU A 13 36.88 -10.44 31.12
C LEU A 13 36.52 -11.13 29.79
N LEU A 14 35.74 -12.21 29.83
CA LEU A 14 35.17 -12.85 28.63
C LEU A 14 33.94 -12.04 28.17
N ILE A 15 34.07 -11.34 27.05
CA ILE A 15 32.95 -10.69 26.36
C ILE A 15 32.29 -11.76 25.48
N ALA A 16 31.14 -12.28 25.91
CA ALA A 16 30.31 -13.17 25.10
C ALA A 16 29.48 -12.35 24.10
N THR A 17 29.89 -12.33 22.83
CA THR A 17 29.09 -11.78 21.72
C THR A 17 28.00 -12.79 21.35
N PHE A 18 26.75 -12.50 21.72
CA PHE A 18 25.58 -13.18 21.17
C PHE A 18 25.29 -12.64 19.78
N ILE A 19 25.49 -13.47 18.74
CA ILE A 19 25.04 -13.19 17.38
C ILE A 19 23.54 -13.53 17.33
N SER A 20 22.69 -12.51 17.44
CA SER A 20 21.25 -12.64 17.24
C SER A 20 20.95 -12.78 15.75
N THR A 21 20.78 -14.00 15.25
CA THR A 21 20.14 -14.22 13.94
C THR A 21 18.66 -13.86 14.05
N ALA A 22 18.31 -12.62 13.71
CA ALA A 22 16.93 -12.26 13.44
C ALA A 22 16.51 -12.91 12.12
N ALA A 23 15.80 -14.04 12.20
CA ALA A 23 15.05 -14.54 11.06
C ALA A 23 13.97 -13.50 10.73
N ALA A 24 14.16 -12.76 9.64
CA ALA A 24 13.11 -11.94 9.08
C ALA A 24 12.01 -12.89 8.57
N LEU A 25 11.01 -13.16 9.41
CA LEU A 25 9.78 -13.82 8.98
C LEU A 25 9.06 -12.83 8.06
N GLY A 26 9.11 -13.09 6.76
CA GLY A 26 8.16 -12.49 5.82
C GLY A 26 6.77 -12.99 6.19
N PHE A 27 6.05 -12.24 7.01
CA PHE A 27 4.65 -12.53 7.28
C PHE A 27 3.84 -12.22 6.02
N GLY A 28 3.62 -13.24 5.19
CA GLY A 28 2.44 -13.25 4.33
C GLY A 28 1.22 -13.04 5.22
N GLN A 29 0.31 -12.15 4.82
CA GLN A 29 -0.87 -11.82 5.61
C GLN A 29 -1.70 -13.11 5.81
N GLU A 30 -1.63 -13.71 7.01
CA GLU A 30 -2.34 -14.94 7.34
C GLU A 30 -3.85 -14.70 7.21
N ASN A 31 -4.44 -15.26 6.15
CA ASN A 31 -5.85 -15.22 5.85
C ASN A 31 -6.60 -16.10 6.88
N ARG A 32 -6.87 -15.57 8.09
CA ARG A 32 -7.75 -16.22 9.09
C ARG A 32 -9.23 -16.11 8.69
N GLY A 33 -9.51 -16.48 7.44
CA GLY A 33 -10.74 -16.26 6.71
C GLY A 33 -10.36 -15.75 5.32
N GLY A 34 -10.04 -16.69 4.41
CA GLY A 34 -9.53 -16.49 3.04
C GLY A 34 -10.41 -15.64 2.10
N GLY A 35 -10.98 -14.53 2.55
CA GLY A 35 -12.03 -13.82 1.85
C GLY A 35 -12.31 -12.38 2.29
N ARG A 36 -11.52 -11.72 3.14
CA ARG A 36 -11.95 -10.39 3.63
C ARG A 36 -11.39 -9.19 2.85
N LEU A 37 -10.35 -9.31 2.03
CA LEU A 37 -10.09 -8.38 0.89
C LEU A 37 -9.02 -8.94 -0.06
N ALA A 38 -9.20 -10.17 -0.51
CA ALA A 38 -8.53 -10.65 -1.71
C ALA A 38 -9.60 -10.85 -2.80
N GLY A 39 -9.20 -10.67 -4.06
CA GLY A 39 -10.06 -10.83 -5.23
C GLY A 39 -10.21 -9.57 -6.07
N THR A 40 -11.03 -9.69 -7.10
CA THR A 40 -11.30 -8.64 -8.11
C THR A 40 -12.59 -7.89 -7.77
N TRP A 41 -12.58 -6.58 -8.04
CA TRP A 41 -13.63 -5.65 -7.68
C TRP A 41 -13.91 -4.69 -8.82
N ASP A 42 -15.19 -4.56 -9.16
CA ASP A 42 -15.68 -3.44 -9.96
C ASP A 42 -15.92 -2.25 -9.04
N ALA A 43 -15.34 -1.12 -9.38
CA ALA A 43 -15.37 0.08 -8.57
C ALA A 43 -15.83 1.30 -9.36
N THR A 44 -16.49 2.21 -8.64
CA THR A 44 -16.76 3.57 -9.11
C THR A 44 -15.91 4.51 -8.28
N VAL A 45 -14.98 5.20 -8.93
CA VAL A 45 -14.14 6.24 -8.30
C VAL A 45 -14.82 7.58 -8.50
N THR A 46 -14.82 8.42 -7.47
CA THR A 46 -15.27 9.81 -7.52
C THR A 46 -14.12 10.73 -7.10
N ILE A 47 -13.76 11.65 -7.97
CA ILE A 47 -12.82 12.73 -7.65
C ILE A 47 -13.60 13.80 -6.89
N ARG A 48 -13.06 14.25 -5.76
CA ARG A 48 -13.69 15.23 -4.88
C ARG A 48 -12.87 16.51 -4.76
N ASN A 49 -13.56 17.61 -4.54
CA ASN A 49 -12.94 18.82 -4.04
C ASN A 49 -12.47 18.55 -2.59
N CYS A 50 -11.16 18.68 -2.34
CA CYS A 50 -10.59 18.40 -1.02
C CYS A 50 -11.11 19.31 0.10
N ALA A 51 -11.56 20.53 -0.22
CA ALA A 51 -12.03 21.49 0.77
C ALA A 51 -13.51 21.30 1.11
N THR A 52 -14.36 20.98 0.12
CA THR A 52 -15.82 20.90 0.30
C THR A 52 -16.35 19.47 0.36
N GLY A 53 -15.62 18.50 -0.17
CA GLY A 53 -16.10 17.12 -0.34
C GLY A 53 -17.02 16.93 -1.55
N ASP A 54 -17.31 17.99 -2.31
CA ASP A 54 -18.20 17.92 -3.47
C ASP A 54 -17.60 17.02 -4.56
N ALA A 55 -18.47 16.24 -5.19
CA ALA A 55 -18.09 15.42 -6.33
C ALA A 55 -17.77 16.30 -7.55
N ILE A 56 -16.61 16.08 -8.17
CA ILE A 56 -16.18 16.76 -9.39
C ILE A 56 -16.53 15.90 -10.61
N ARG A 57 -16.19 14.62 -10.56
CA ARG A 57 -16.50 13.63 -11.60
C ARG A 57 -16.34 12.22 -11.07
N SER A 58 -17.01 11.26 -11.72
CA SER A 58 -16.87 9.83 -11.42
C SER A 58 -16.54 9.02 -12.66
N PHE A 59 -15.91 7.86 -12.47
CA PHE A 59 -15.55 6.93 -13.54
C PHE A 59 -15.40 5.50 -13.02
N ALA A 60 -15.46 4.53 -13.93
CA ALA A 60 -15.31 3.12 -13.60
C ALA A 60 -13.83 2.74 -13.39
N SER A 61 -13.61 1.78 -12.51
CA SER A 61 -12.30 1.21 -12.23
C SER A 61 -12.46 -0.27 -11.92
N ILE A 62 -11.42 -1.05 -12.19
CA ILE A 62 -11.32 -2.44 -11.76
C ILE A 62 -10.04 -2.59 -10.94
N GLY A 63 -10.13 -3.29 -9.81
CA GLY A 63 -9.01 -3.50 -8.90
C GLY A 63 -8.95 -4.93 -8.42
N THR A 64 -7.76 -5.52 -8.40
CA THR A 64 -7.50 -6.85 -7.85
C THR A 64 -6.58 -6.73 -6.66
N PHE A 65 -7.11 -7.06 -5.48
CA PHE A 65 -6.32 -7.25 -4.27
C PHE A 65 -5.80 -8.68 -4.28
N ILE A 66 -4.54 -8.83 -4.67
CA ILE A 66 -3.89 -10.13 -4.77
C ILE A 66 -3.51 -10.57 -3.36
N ASP A 67 -3.74 -11.85 -3.07
CA ASP A 67 -3.32 -12.44 -1.80
C ASP A 67 -1.82 -12.21 -1.53
N GLY A 68 -1.45 -11.99 -0.28
CA GLY A 68 -0.10 -11.59 0.08
C GLY A 68 0.21 -10.09 -0.01
N GLY A 69 -0.78 -9.24 -0.30
CA GLY A 69 -0.69 -7.79 -0.05
C GLY A 69 -0.25 -6.94 -1.24
N THR A 70 -0.38 -7.45 -2.48
CA THR A 70 -0.15 -6.67 -3.70
C THR A 70 -1.46 -6.30 -4.39
N PHE A 71 -1.47 -5.18 -5.12
CA PHE A 71 -2.64 -4.65 -5.81
C PHE A 71 -2.31 -4.36 -7.27
N ILE A 72 -3.23 -4.71 -8.17
CA ILE A 72 -3.20 -4.26 -9.56
C ILE A 72 -4.57 -3.71 -9.97
N GLY A 73 -4.62 -2.69 -10.81
CA GLY A 73 -5.88 -2.08 -11.24
C GLY A 73 -5.79 -1.36 -12.57
N SER A 74 -6.95 -1.00 -13.10
CA SER A 74 -7.09 -0.16 -14.29
C SER A 74 -8.39 0.64 -14.22
N THR A 75 -8.49 1.71 -15.01
CA THR A 75 -9.62 2.65 -14.94
C THR A 75 -10.02 3.18 -16.31
N SER A 76 -11.28 3.62 -16.43
CA SER A 76 -11.78 4.39 -17.57
C SER A 76 -11.65 5.91 -17.39
N GLY A 77 -11.18 6.40 -16.25
CA GLY A 77 -11.08 7.84 -15.96
C GLY A 77 -10.13 8.61 -16.88
N LEU A 78 -9.16 7.90 -17.47
CA LEU A 78 -8.15 8.39 -18.41
C LEU A 78 -7.80 7.28 -19.40
N ALA A 79 -7.40 7.64 -20.62
CA ALA A 79 -6.95 6.67 -21.62
C ALA A 79 -5.70 5.92 -21.13
N GLN A 80 -5.66 4.59 -21.35
CA GLN A 80 -4.52 3.75 -20.95
C GLN A 80 -3.21 4.13 -21.67
N SER A 81 -3.28 4.80 -22.82
CA SER A 81 -2.09 5.36 -23.49
C SER A 81 -1.44 6.51 -22.71
N LEU A 82 -2.16 7.15 -21.80
CA LEU A 82 -1.69 8.28 -21.00
C LEU A 82 -1.32 7.89 -19.57
N ARG A 83 -1.57 6.64 -19.17
CA ARG A 83 -1.35 6.15 -17.81
C ARG A 83 -1.18 4.64 -17.77
N THR A 84 -0.17 4.16 -17.06
CA THR A 84 -0.03 2.72 -16.81
C THR A 84 -1.20 2.18 -15.97
N PRO A 85 -1.42 0.85 -15.99
CA PRO A 85 -2.14 0.19 -14.90
C PRO A 85 -1.58 0.56 -13.54
N GLU A 86 -2.42 0.42 -12.53
CA GLU A 86 -2.13 0.65 -11.12
C GLU A 86 -1.34 -0.51 -10.57
N HIS A 87 -0.22 -0.21 -9.91
CA HIS A 87 0.57 -1.22 -9.19
C HIS A 87 0.78 -0.75 -7.76
N GLY A 88 0.43 -1.59 -6.80
CA GLY A 88 0.41 -1.18 -5.41
C GLY A 88 0.53 -2.30 -4.41
N VAL A 89 0.33 -1.90 -3.17
CA VAL A 89 0.31 -2.74 -1.99
C VAL A 89 -0.93 -2.46 -1.18
N TRP A 90 -1.36 -3.45 -0.43
CA TRP A 90 -2.46 -3.32 0.52
C TRP A 90 -2.18 -4.16 1.75
N ARG A 91 -2.83 -3.81 2.86
CA ARG A 91 -2.78 -4.61 4.09
C ARG A 91 -4.04 -4.42 4.93
N HIS A 92 -4.41 -5.47 5.65
CA HIS A 92 -5.40 -5.41 6.72
C HIS A 92 -4.83 -4.68 7.93
N VAL A 93 -5.63 -3.81 8.56
CA VAL A 93 -5.20 -3.06 9.75
C VAL A 93 -6.10 -3.28 10.97
N GLY A 94 -7.13 -4.11 10.84
CA GLY A 94 -8.05 -4.45 11.92
C GLY A 94 -9.51 -4.32 11.51
N ASN A 95 -10.41 -5.06 12.17
CA ASN A 95 -11.84 -5.10 11.86
C ASN A 95 -12.09 -5.36 10.35
N ASN A 96 -12.81 -4.47 9.68
CA ASN A 96 -13.04 -4.51 8.24
C ASN A 96 -12.25 -3.41 7.52
N VAL A 97 -11.16 -2.94 8.11
CA VAL A 97 -10.40 -1.78 7.63
C VAL A 97 -9.09 -2.24 7.00
N TYR A 98 -8.79 -1.67 5.84
CA TYR A 98 -7.61 -1.93 5.05
C TYR A 98 -6.96 -0.62 4.65
N LEU A 99 -5.66 -0.66 4.41
CA LEU A 99 -4.93 0.42 3.76
C LEU A 99 -4.48 -0.07 2.40
N MET A 100 -4.57 0.79 1.40
CA MET A 100 -4.00 0.55 0.08
C MET A 100 -3.14 1.74 -0.35
N ARG A 101 -2.12 1.44 -1.15
CA ARG A 101 -1.30 2.45 -1.82
C ARG A 101 -0.85 1.93 -3.17
N PHE A 102 -1.08 2.69 -4.23
CA PHE A 102 -0.62 2.32 -5.56
C PHE A 102 0.02 3.49 -6.29
N LYS A 103 0.82 3.16 -7.31
CA LYS A 103 1.49 4.11 -8.20
C LYS A 103 1.07 3.84 -9.65
N THR A 104 1.00 4.91 -10.44
CA THR A 104 0.96 4.84 -11.91
C THR A 104 1.92 5.85 -12.52
N PHE A 105 2.52 5.50 -13.65
CA PHE A 105 3.24 6.48 -14.48
C PHE A 105 2.26 7.15 -15.44
N ASN A 106 2.51 8.43 -15.71
CA ASN A 106 1.70 9.26 -16.59
C ASN A 106 2.53 9.63 -17.84
N PHE A 107 1.86 9.74 -18.98
CA PHE A 107 2.46 10.04 -20.27
C PHE A 107 1.75 11.21 -20.97
N ASP A 108 2.47 11.92 -21.83
CA ASP A 108 1.88 12.88 -22.76
C ASP A 108 1.30 12.18 -24.00
N ALA A 109 0.70 12.96 -24.90
CA ALA A 109 0.10 12.45 -26.13
C ALA A 109 1.13 11.87 -27.13
N ALA A 110 2.42 12.19 -26.99
CA ALA A 110 3.50 11.62 -27.78
C ALA A 110 4.08 10.34 -27.16
N GLY A 111 3.59 9.93 -25.97
CA GLY A 111 4.06 8.75 -25.25
C GLY A 111 5.30 8.99 -24.40
N ASN A 112 5.71 10.23 -24.16
CA ASN A 112 6.80 10.52 -23.24
C ASN A 112 6.30 10.45 -21.81
N ALA A 113 7.09 9.84 -20.91
CA ALA A 113 6.78 9.86 -19.49
C ALA A 113 6.92 11.29 -18.95
N VAL A 114 5.87 11.78 -18.27
CA VAL A 114 5.83 13.15 -17.72
C VAL A 114 5.81 13.20 -16.19
N GLY A 115 5.60 12.06 -15.55
CA GLY A 115 5.57 11.97 -14.09
C GLY A 115 4.91 10.69 -13.60
N TYR A 116 4.59 10.68 -12.32
CA TYR A 116 3.81 9.61 -11.71
C TYR A 116 2.86 10.18 -10.66
N GLN A 117 1.89 9.36 -10.27
CA GLN A 117 0.99 9.68 -9.17
C GLN A 117 0.96 8.52 -8.19
N VAL A 118 0.78 8.86 -6.91
CA VAL A 118 0.64 7.90 -5.83
C VAL A 118 -0.69 8.14 -5.14
N VAL A 119 -1.52 7.11 -5.11
CA VAL A 119 -2.81 7.13 -4.41
C VAL A 119 -2.66 6.37 -3.11
N ALA A 120 -3.20 6.89 -2.03
CA ALA A 120 -3.27 6.22 -0.73
C ALA A 120 -4.69 6.34 -0.17
N HIS A 121 -5.33 5.21 0.04
CA HIS A 121 -6.72 5.13 0.51
C HIS A 121 -6.81 4.26 1.77
N THR A 122 -7.75 4.64 2.65
CA THR A 122 -8.30 3.75 3.69
C THR A 122 -9.57 3.14 3.14
N LEU A 123 -9.74 1.84 3.31
CA LEU A 123 -10.88 1.08 2.77
C LEU A 123 -11.60 0.36 3.90
N ALA A 124 -12.92 0.50 3.94
CA ALA A 124 -13.83 -0.19 4.83
C ALA A 124 -14.67 -1.21 4.04
N LEU A 125 -14.53 -2.48 4.39
CA LEU A 125 -15.28 -3.60 3.82
C LEU A 125 -16.62 -3.78 4.55
N SER A 126 -17.68 -4.05 3.79
CA SER A 126 -18.97 -4.45 4.31
C SER A 126 -18.89 -5.74 5.14
N LYS A 127 -19.89 -5.98 5.99
CA LYS A 127 -19.94 -7.18 6.85
C LYS A 127 -20.02 -8.48 6.04
N ASP A 128 -20.73 -8.45 4.91
CA ASP A 128 -20.88 -9.57 3.98
C ASP A 128 -19.70 -9.74 3.01
N ALA A 129 -18.67 -8.89 3.11
CA ALA A 129 -17.46 -8.94 2.29
C ALA A 129 -17.69 -8.87 0.77
N ASN A 130 -18.80 -8.27 0.34
CA ASN A 130 -19.16 -8.10 -1.07
C ASN A 130 -19.12 -6.65 -1.56
N GLN A 131 -18.96 -5.69 -0.64
CA GLN A 131 -18.86 -4.28 -0.97
C GLN A 131 -17.74 -3.63 -0.16
N TYR A 132 -17.17 -2.56 -0.70
CA TYR A 132 -16.32 -1.67 0.07
C TYR A 132 -16.62 -0.20 -0.23
N PHE A 133 -16.26 0.64 0.73
CA PHE A 133 -16.03 2.07 0.52
C PHE A 133 -14.57 2.37 0.82
N SER A 134 -13.94 3.23 0.03
CA SER A 134 -12.59 3.69 0.29
C SER A 134 -12.48 5.18 0.04
N GLU A 135 -11.59 5.85 0.75
CA GLU A 135 -11.32 7.27 0.57
C GLU A 135 -9.87 7.60 0.88
N GLY A 136 -9.38 8.68 0.28
CA GLY A 136 -8.05 9.17 0.55
C GLY A 136 -7.61 10.25 -0.43
N SER A 137 -6.33 10.21 -0.75
CA SER A 137 -5.69 11.25 -1.56
C SER A 137 -4.82 10.67 -2.66
N VAL A 138 -4.61 11.52 -3.66
CA VAL A 138 -3.62 11.34 -4.72
C VAL A 138 -2.58 12.44 -4.62
N GLN A 139 -1.31 12.09 -4.76
CA GLN A 139 -0.21 13.04 -4.91
C GLN A 139 0.45 12.83 -6.27
N PHE A 140 0.57 13.92 -7.03
CA PHE A 140 1.25 13.96 -8.32
C PHE A 140 2.70 14.38 -8.15
N TYR A 141 3.57 13.77 -8.94
CA TYR A 141 5.01 13.97 -8.92
C TYR A 141 5.57 14.11 -10.33
N MET A 142 6.59 14.96 -10.47
CA MET A 142 7.52 14.91 -11.60
C MET A 142 8.33 13.61 -11.55
N LEU A 143 9.01 13.24 -12.64
CA LEU A 143 9.82 12.02 -12.70
C LEU A 143 11.00 12.00 -11.69
N ASP A 144 11.50 13.17 -11.30
CA ASP A 144 12.55 13.31 -10.29
C ASP A 144 12.03 13.19 -8.84
N GLY A 145 10.71 13.03 -8.66
CA GLY A 145 10.07 12.90 -7.35
C GLY A 145 9.63 14.23 -6.73
N THR A 146 9.74 15.35 -7.44
CA THR A 146 9.21 16.64 -6.98
C THR A 146 7.68 16.62 -6.94
N PRO A 147 7.02 16.93 -5.80
CA PRO A 147 5.57 16.98 -5.72
C PRO A 147 5.01 18.19 -6.50
N ILE A 148 3.92 17.97 -7.24
CA ILE A 148 3.28 19.01 -8.07
C ILE A 148 1.97 19.47 -7.45
N MET A 149 1.08 18.54 -7.14
CA MET A 149 -0.25 18.83 -6.62
C MET A 149 -0.85 17.62 -5.91
N GLN A 150 -1.84 17.89 -5.05
CA GLN A 150 -2.62 16.88 -4.33
C GLN A 150 -4.09 16.94 -4.76
N GLY A 151 -4.77 15.79 -4.74
CA GLY A 151 -6.21 15.67 -4.95
C GLY A 151 -6.84 14.69 -3.97
N CYS A 152 -8.17 14.67 -3.93
CA CYS A 152 -8.97 13.81 -3.05
C CYS A 152 -9.92 12.95 -3.86
N SER A 153 -10.14 11.73 -3.40
CA SER A 153 -11.04 10.79 -4.04
C SER A 153 -11.59 9.77 -3.06
N ASP A 154 -12.75 9.24 -3.41
CA ASP A 154 -13.34 8.06 -2.81
C ASP A 154 -13.69 7.04 -3.90
N ALA A 155 -13.95 5.82 -3.49
CA ALA A 155 -14.46 4.78 -4.36
C ALA A 155 -15.40 3.84 -3.60
N THR A 156 -16.49 3.45 -4.24
CA THR A 156 -17.30 2.30 -3.86
C THR A 156 -16.93 1.14 -4.76
N GLY A 157 -16.84 -0.07 -4.19
CA GLY A 157 -16.54 -1.28 -4.96
C GLY A 157 -17.48 -2.42 -4.63
N SER A 158 -17.80 -3.23 -5.62
CA SER A 158 -18.52 -4.49 -5.52
C SER A 158 -17.65 -5.64 -6.02
N ARG A 159 -17.74 -6.78 -5.35
CA ARG A 159 -16.96 -7.97 -5.74
C ARG A 159 -17.36 -8.41 -7.16
N PHE A 160 -16.36 -8.63 -8.02
CA PHE A 160 -16.56 -9.21 -9.34
C PHE A 160 -16.73 -10.73 -9.20
N GLY A 161 -17.94 -11.21 -9.46
CA GLY A 161 -18.33 -12.62 -9.29
C GLY A 161 -17.99 -13.48 -10.51
N LEU A 162 -18.27 -14.78 -10.39
CA LEU A 162 -18.13 -15.75 -11.49
C LEU A 162 -19.45 -16.06 -12.22
N ASP A 163 -20.57 -15.59 -11.69
CA ASP A 163 -21.95 -15.93 -12.08
C ASP A 163 -22.32 -17.40 -11.87
#